data_AF-A0A7X6AQ81-F1
#
_entry.id   AF-A0A7X6AQ81-F1
#
_cell.length_a   1.000
_cell.length_b   1.000
_cell.length_c   1.000
_cell.angle_alpha   90.00
_cell.angle_beta   90.00
_cell.angle_gamma   90.00
#
_symmetry.space_group_name_H-M   'P 1'
#
loop_
_entity.id
_entity.type
_entity.pdbx_description
1 polymer ?
#
loop_
_entity_poly.entity_id
_entity_poly.type
_entity_poly.pdbx_seq_one_letter_code
_entity_poly.pdbx_strand_id
1 'polypeptide(L)' 'MIETGRVLYEQYCANCHGSEGQGGTGGTLAGELLDAYPDPAAQAAVVIAGKGAMPSFAGLLSAEQVDAVVAFTRAEWG' A
#
# COMPACT_ATOMS: atom_id res chain seq x y z
N MET A 1 6.99 13.19 -0.07
CA MET A 1 6.88 11.75 0.25
C MET A 1 5.43 11.33 0.37
N ILE A 2 4.64 11.88 1.31
CA ILE A 2 3.21 11.55 1.46
C ILE A 2 2.38 11.88 0.21
N GLU A 3 2.59 13.05 -0.40
CA GLU A 3 1.85 13.44 -1.61
C GLU A 3 2.18 12.54 -2.82
N THR A 4 3.45 12.17 -2.99
CA THR A 4 3.86 11.14 -3.95
C THR A 4 3.21 9.80 -3.66
N GLY A 5 3.16 9.39 -2.39
CA GLY A 5 2.52 8.16 -1.94
C GLY A 5 1.02 8.12 -2.22
N ARG A 6 0.32 9.25 -2.02
CA ARG A 6 -1.11 9.40 -2.35
C ARG A 6 -1.35 9.19 -3.83
N VAL A 7 -0.58 9.87 -4.69
CA VAL A 7 -0.70 9.75 -6.14
C VAL A 7 -0.43 8.31 -6.61
N LEU A 8 0.58 7.65 -6.05
CA LEU A 8 0.86 6.25 -6.35
C LEU A 8 -0.27 5.32 -5.88
N TYR A 9 -0.82 5.57 -4.69
CA TYR A 9 -1.93 4.81 -4.16
C TYR A 9 -3.16 4.90 -5.07
N GLU A 10 -3.54 6.12 -5.48
CA GLU A 10 -4.67 6.35 -6.38
C GLU A 10 -4.47 5.65 -7.74
N GLN A 11 -3.25 5.68 -8.28
CA GLN A 11 -2.95 5.07 -9.58
C GLN A 11 -2.93 3.53 -9.56
N TYR A 12 -2.39 2.94 -8.50
CA TYR A 12 -2.02 1.52 -8.50
C TYR A 12 -2.76 0.66 -7.46
N CYS A 13 -3.27 1.25 -6.39
CA CYS A 13 -3.74 0.50 -5.22
C CYS A 13 -5.25 0.67 -4.99
N ALA A 14 -5.78 1.88 -5.21
CA ALA A 14 -7.16 2.25 -4.89
C ALA A 14 -8.22 1.41 -5.63
N ASN A 15 -7.89 0.90 -6.83
CA ASN A 15 -8.79 0.03 -7.59
C ASN A 15 -9.18 -1.26 -6.86
N CYS A 16 -8.31 -1.75 -5.97
CA CYS A 16 -8.56 -2.96 -5.19
C CYS A 16 -8.82 -2.66 -3.72
N HIS A 17 -8.04 -1.74 -3.13
CA HIS A 17 -8.10 -1.42 -1.71
C HIS A 17 -9.06 -0.27 -1.37
N GLY A 18 -9.73 0.31 -2.37
CA GLY A 18 -10.63 1.45 -2.20
C GLY A 18 -9.88 2.77 -2.10
N SER A 19 -10.52 3.88 -2.49
CA SER A 19 -9.92 5.23 -2.46
C SER A 19 -9.54 5.70 -1.06
N GLU A 20 -10.23 5.19 -0.04
CA GLU A 20 -10.07 5.53 1.39
C GLU A 20 -9.57 4.32 2.19
N GLY A 21 -8.96 3.32 1.53
CA GLY A 21 -8.46 2.12 2.21
C GLY A 21 -9.57 1.22 2.77
N GLN A 22 -10.83 1.45 2.40
CA GLN A 22 -12.01 0.72 2.88
C GLN A 22 -12.12 -0.73 2.34
N GLY A 23 -11.18 -1.13 1.47
CA GLY A 23 -11.19 -2.44 0.83
C GLY A 23 -12.12 -2.52 -0.38
N GLY A 24 -12.27 -3.74 -0.88
CA GLY A 24 -13.08 -4.04 -2.06
C GLY A 24 -12.75 -5.44 -2.54
N THR A 25 -12.11 -5.54 -3.70
CA THR A 25 -11.51 -6.81 -4.15
C THR A 25 -10.20 -7.12 -3.42
N GLY A 26 -9.51 -6.09 -2.93
CA GLY A 26 -8.41 -6.17 -1.97
C GLY A 26 -8.90 -6.04 -0.53
N GLY A 27 -8.05 -6.44 0.42
CA GLY A 27 -8.35 -6.30 1.85
C GLY A 27 -8.45 -4.85 2.31
N THR A 28 -9.14 -4.62 3.43
CA THR A 28 -9.21 -3.32 4.10
C THR A 28 -7.83 -2.91 4.62
N LEU A 29 -7.49 -1.64 4.45
CA LEU A 29 -6.28 -1.03 4.99
C LEU A 29 -6.62 -0.08 6.15
N ALA A 30 -7.70 0.69 6.01
CA ALA A 30 -8.21 1.62 7.02
C ALA A 30 -8.47 0.93 8.36
N GLY A 31 -7.67 1.26 9.37
CA GLY A 31 -7.80 0.73 10.73
C GLY A 31 -7.38 -0.74 10.92
N GLU A 32 -6.93 -1.42 9.86
CA GLU A 32 -6.47 -2.82 9.93
C GLU A 32 -4.99 -2.97 9.55
N LEU A 33 -4.42 -1.99 8.86
CA LEU A 33 -3.08 -2.07 8.28
C LEU A 33 -1.99 -2.31 9.35
N LEU A 34 -2.00 -1.57 10.46
CA LEU A 34 -0.96 -1.70 11.48
C LEU A 34 -1.08 -2.96 12.32
N ASP A 35 -2.28 -3.52 12.44
CA ASP A 35 -2.48 -4.82 13.09
C ASP A 35 -1.90 -5.95 12.24
N ALA A 36 -2.12 -5.90 10.92
CA ALA A 36 -1.60 -6.90 9.99
C ALA A 36 -0.10 -6.74 9.69
N TYR A 37 0.39 -5.50 9.60
CA TYR A 37 1.77 -5.16 9.25
C TYR A 37 2.30 -4.02 10.16
N PRO A 38 2.62 -4.33 11.43
CA PRO A 38 3.14 -3.34 12.37
C PRO A 38 4.49 -2.78 11.91
N ASP A 39 5.32 -3.62 11.27
CA ASP A 39 6.60 -3.22 10.69
C ASP A 39 6.42 -2.70 9.24
N PRO A 40 6.81 -1.44 8.95
CA PRO A 40 6.75 -0.90 7.59
C PRO A 40 7.59 -1.71 6.59
N ALA A 41 8.70 -2.34 7.00
CA ALA A 41 9.51 -3.14 6.10
C ALA A 41 8.77 -4.41 5.63
N ALA A 42 7.99 -5.03 6.53
CA ALA A 42 7.12 -6.16 6.18
C ALA A 42 6.02 -5.73 5.20
N GLN A 43 5.43 -4.54 5.39
CA GLN A 43 4.45 -3.97 4.46
C GLN A 43 5.08 -3.72 3.08
N ALA A 44 6.27 -3.09 3.03
CA ALA A 44 6.99 -2.82 1.79
C ALA A 44 7.33 -4.12 1.04
N ALA A 45 7.73 -5.18 1.76
CA ALA A 45 7.98 -6.49 1.17
C ALA A 45 6.74 -7.07 0.50
N VAL A 46 5.54 -6.87 1.06
CA VAL A 46 4.29 -7.30 0.43
C VAL A 46 3.99 -6.51 -0.84
N VAL A 47 4.23 -5.19 -0.85
CA VAL A 47 4.06 -4.38 -2.06
C VAL A 47 5.02 -4.86 -3.15
N ILE A 48 6.28 -5.12 -2.80
CA ILE A 48 7.30 -5.58 -3.75
C ILE A 48 6.97 -6.99 -4.28
N ALA A 49 6.69 -7.95 -3.39
CA ALA A 49 6.52 -9.34 -3.77
C ALA A 49 5.10 -9.67 -4.29
N GLY A 50 4.10 -8.87 -3.94
CA GLY A 50 2.69 -9.24 -4.07
C GLY A 50 2.26 -10.25 -2.99
N LYS A 51 0.96 -10.51 -2.92
CA LYS A 51 0.37 -11.49 -1.99
C LYS A 51 -0.98 -11.99 -2.50
N GLY A 52 -1.08 -13.29 -2.76
CA GLY A 52 -2.33 -13.88 -3.28
C GLY A 52 -2.71 -13.25 -4.62
N ALA A 53 -3.86 -12.58 -4.67
CA ALA A 53 -4.32 -11.85 -5.86
C ALA A 53 -3.65 -10.47 -6.04
N MET A 54 -2.96 -9.93 -5.02
CA MET A 54 -2.21 -8.69 -5.14
C MET A 54 -0.96 -8.93 -5.99
N PRO A 55 -0.80 -8.25 -7.14
CA PRO A 55 0.35 -8.44 -8.01
C PRO A 55 1.64 -7.93 -7.34
N SER A 56 2.77 -8.41 -7.84
CA SER A 56 4.08 -7.83 -7.51
C SER A 56 4.23 -6.47 -8.21
N PHE A 57 4.79 -5.50 -7.47
CA PHE A 57 5.16 -4.19 -8.01
C PHE A 57 6.67 -4.04 -8.25
N ALA A 58 7.44 -5.13 -8.10
CA ALA A 58 8.86 -5.14 -8.40
C ALA A 58 9.10 -4.78 -9.88
N GLY A 59 9.97 -3.80 -10.11
CA GLY A 59 10.28 -3.31 -11.46
C GLY A 59 9.24 -2.35 -12.06
N LEU A 60 8.05 -2.23 -11.46
CA LEU A 60 7.08 -1.19 -11.79
C LEU A 60 7.27 0.06 -10.93
N LEU A 61 7.55 -0.13 -9.63
CA LEU A 61 7.85 0.93 -8.68
C LEU A 61 9.32 0.84 -8.24
N SER A 62 9.97 2.01 -8.09
CA SER A 62 11.27 2.11 -7.41
C SER A 62 11.14 1.86 -5.91
N ALA A 63 12.27 1.61 -5.23
CA ALA A 63 12.29 1.48 -3.78
C ALA A 63 11.72 2.74 -3.10
N GLU A 64 12.10 3.95 -3.55
CA GLU A 64 11.56 5.19 -2.97
C GLU A 64 10.05 5.34 -3.21
N GLN A 65 9.54 4.86 -4.34
CA GLN A 65 8.10 4.88 -4.63
C GLN A 65 7.32 3.92 -3.73
N VAL A 66 7.87 2.73 -3.48
CA VAL A 66 7.29 1.77 -2.51
C VAL A 66 7.29 2.39 -1.11
N ASP A 67 8.40 2.97 -0.68
CA ASP A 67 8.48 3.63 0.63
C ASP A 67 7.48 4.80 0.74
N ALA A 68 7.31 5.57 -0.33
CA ALA A 68 6.35 6.68 -0.36
C ALA A 68 4.90 6.20 -0.17
N VAL A 69 4.47 5.14 -0.87
CA VAL A 69 3.09 4.62 -0.74
C VAL A 69 2.87 3.92 0.60
N VAL A 70 3.88 3.23 1.13
CA VAL A 70 3.85 2.65 2.49
C VAL A 70 3.72 3.76 3.53
N ALA A 71 4.52 4.82 3.43
CA ALA A 71 4.43 5.96 4.34
C ALA A 71 3.05 6.65 4.29
N PHE A 72 2.48 6.82 3.08
CA PHE A 72 1.15 7.40 2.91
C PHE A 72 0.06 6.55 3.58
N THR A 73 -0.02 5.26 3.25
CA THR A 73 -1.08 4.37 3.80
C THR A 73 -1.01 4.27 5.32
N ARG A 74 0.19 4.29 5.91
CA ARG A 74 0.35 4.30 7.37
C ARG A 74 0.02 5.64 8.02
N ALA A 75 0.24 6.76 7.31
CA ALA A 75 -0.06 8.08 7.84
C ALA A 75 -1.55 8.40 7.81
N GLU A 76 -2.27 7.97 6.77
CA GLU A 76 -3.71 8.24 6.64
C GLU A 76 -4.58 7.21 7.37
N TRP A 77 -4.16 5.95 7.42
CA TRP A 77 -5.01 4.82 7.83
C TRP A 77 -4.36 3.87 8.83
N GLY A 78 -3.12 4.15 9.22
CA GLY A 78 -2.43 3.38 10.23
C GLY A 78 -2.99 3.61 11.62
#